data_AF-A0A7Y3C4R1-F1
#
_entry.id   AF-A0A7Y3C4R1-F1
#
_cell.length_a   1.000
_cell.length_b   1.000
_cell.length_c   1.000
_cell.angle_alpha   90.00
_cell.angle_beta   90.00
_cell.angle_gamma   90.00
#
_symmetry.space_group_name_H-M   'P 1'
#
loop_
_entity.id
_entity.type
_entity.pdbx_description
1 polymer ?
#
loop_
_entity_poly.entity_id
_entity_poly.type
_entity_poly.pdbx_seq_one_letter_code
_entity_poly.pdbx_strand_id
1 'polypeptide(L)'
;RLADAIDSWRIGSDRSRLRRAPLFVDERGVATLADGESATLAIAFKIRNGQVWLGTNAYFFSEGEAGRFTGAQYGEFRVDPASGEAVLVGLRDNALNPL
;
A
#
# COMPACT_ATOMS: atom_id res chain seq x y z
N ARG A 1 19.53 -18.92 -16.93
CA ARG A 1 18.87 -18.83 -18.26
C ARG A 1 18.63 -17.35 -18.57
N LEU A 2 18.42 -16.96 -19.83
CA LEU A 2 18.09 -15.56 -20.21
C LEU A 2 16.86 -15.03 -19.43
N ALA A 3 15.95 -15.93 -19.02
CA ALA A 3 14.82 -15.62 -18.15
C ALA A 3 15.23 -15.09 -16.75
N ASP A 4 16.24 -15.69 -16.10
CA ASP A 4 16.69 -15.28 -14.75
C ASP A 4 17.45 -13.92 -14.78
N ALA A 5 18.10 -13.62 -15.90
CA ALA A 5 18.78 -12.34 -16.13
C ALA A 5 17.77 -11.20 -16.42
N ILE A 6 16.64 -11.50 -17.05
CA ILE A 6 15.55 -10.54 -17.26
C ILE A 6 14.81 -10.25 -15.94
N ASP A 7 14.65 -11.26 -15.07
CA ASP A 7 14.01 -11.07 -13.75
C ASP A 7 14.85 -10.20 -12.82
N SER A 8 16.18 -10.36 -12.84
CA SER A 8 17.11 -9.49 -12.09
C SER A 8 17.27 -8.09 -12.68
N TRP A 9 17.06 -7.88 -13.98
CA TRP A 9 17.05 -6.54 -14.59
C TRP A 9 15.72 -5.80 -14.40
N ARG A 10 14.60 -6.52 -14.22
CA ARG A 10 13.31 -5.91 -13.89
C ARG A 10 13.28 -5.28 -12.49
N ILE A 11 14.17 -5.73 -11.60
CA ILE A 11 14.43 -5.13 -10.28
C ILE A 11 15.35 -3.90 -10.35
N GLY A 12 15.95 -3.61 -11.51
CA GLY A 12 16.95 -2.55 -11.71
C GLY A 12 16.48 -1.30 -12.45
N SER A 13 15.17 -1.03 -12.54
CA SER A 13 14.68 0.22 -13.13
C SER A 13 14.45 1.28 -12.06
N ASP A 14 15.53 1.99 -11.72
CA ASP A 14 15.49 3.28 -11.01
C ASP A 14 14.58 4.27 -11.77
N ARG A 15 13.30 4.32 -11.39
CA ARG A 15 12.34 5.32 -11.88
C ARG A 15 11.53 5.81 -10.70
N SER A 16 12.09 6.82 -10.03
CA SER A 16 11.70 7.42 -8.75
C SER A 16 12.00 6.49 -7.57
N ARG A 17 12.95 6.86 -6.71
CA ARG A 17 13.06 6.29 -5.36
C ARG A 17 11.68 6.40 -4.73
N LEU A 18 10.96 5.28 -4.69
CA LEU A 18 9.74 5.15 -3.92
C LEU A 18 10.10 5.58 -2.51
N ARG A 19 9.41 6.63 -2.03
CA ARG A 19 9.62 7.07 -0.66
C ARG A 19 9.03 5.97 0.21
N ARG A 20 9.72 5.65 1.30
CA ARG A 20 9.23 4.68 2.27
C ARG A 20 8.83 5.39 3.54
N ALA A 21 7.66 5.06 4.05
CA ALA A 21 7.21 5.52 5.35
C ALA A 21 7.28 4.34 6.34
N PRO A 22 7.97 4.50 7.48
CA PRO A 22 7.89 3.53 8.57
C PRO A 22 6.46 3.49 9.14
N LEU A 23 5.99 2.28 9.41
CA LEU A 23 4.68 2.00 9.96
C LEU A 23 4.80 1.16 11.23
N PHE A 24 3.99 1.49 12.22
CA PHE A 24 3.68 0.61 13.34
C PHE A 24 2.30 -0.01 13.07
N VAL A 25 2.25 -1.33 13.13
CA VAL A 25 1.01 -2.09 13.01
C VAL A 25 0.61 -2.56 14.41
N ASP A 26 -0.57 -2.16 14.86
CA ASP A 26 -1.10 -2.58 16.16
C ASP A 26 -1.62 -4.03 16.14
N GLU A 27 -2.03 -4.54 17.31
CA GLU A 27 -2.55 -5.90 17.46
C GLU A 27 -3.84 -6.17 16.65
N ARG A 28 -4.52 -5.11 16.21
CA ARG A 28 -5.74 -5.19 15.38
C ARG A 28 -5.42 -5.19 13.89
N GLY A 29 -4.15 -5.04 13.51
CA GLY A 29 -3.72 -4.93 12.12
C GLY A 29 -3.85 -3.52 11.53
N VAL A 30 -4.09 -2.49 12.35
CA VAL A 30 -4.19 -1.10 11.89
C VAL A 30 -2.79 -0.49 11.83
N ALA A 31 -2.41 0.00 10.65
CA ALA A 31 -1.13 0.65 10.42
C ALA A 31 -1.19 2.15 10.69
N THR A 32 -0.21 2.67 11.43
CA THR A 32 -0.01 4.10 11.71
C THR A 32 1.42 4.50 11.38
N LEU A 33 1.66 5.79 11.10
CA LEU A 33 3.04 6.29 10.90
C LEU A 33 3.83 6.14 12.19
N ALA A 34 5.04 5.60 12.09
CA ALA A 34 5.95 5.43 13.20
C ALA A 34 7.16 6.36 13.09
N ASP A 35 7.80 6.67 14.22
CA ASP A 35 9.01 7.50 14.26
C ASP A 35 10.30 6.70 13.96
N GLY A 36 10.18 5.56 13.26
CA GLY A 36 11.29 4.70 12.87
C GLY A 36 11.70 3.65 13.92
N GLU A 37 11.83 4.01 15.20
CA GLU A 37 12.24 3.07 16.25
C GLU A 37 11.15 2.03 16.58
N SER A 38 9.88 2.42 16.52
CA SER A 38 8.73 1.52 16.70
C SER A 38 8.24 0.92 15.38
N ALA A 39 8.96 1.12 14.27
CA ALA A 39 8.50 0.65 12.97
C ALA A 39 8.57 -0.88 12.87
N THR A 40 7.44 -1.52 12.60
CA THR A 40 7.35 -2.96 12.34
C THR A 40 7.29 -3.27 10.84
N LEU A 41 6.89 -2.28 10.02
CA LEU A 41 6.77 -2.40 8.58
C LEU A 41 7.18 -1.09 7.88
N ALA A 42 7.43 -1.13 6.58
CA ALA A 42 7.57 0.06 5.75
C ALA A 42 6.67 -0.04 4.52
N ILE A 43 5.96 1.05 4.20
CA ILE A 43 5.16 1.17 2.98
C ILE A 43 5.83 2.08 1.95
N ALA A 44 5.87 1.64 0.71
CA ALA A 44 6.37 2.39 -0.43
C ALA A 44 5.25 3.26 -1.02
N PHE A 45 5.55 4.55 -1.22
CA PHE A 45 4.61 5.52 -1.77
C PHE A 45 5.25 6.48 -2.76
N LYS A 46 4.42 7.07 -3.60
CA LYS A 46 4.77 8.17 -4.51
C LYS A 46 3.99 9.41 -4.13
N ILE A 47 4.56 10.58 -4.40
CA ILE A 47 3.82 11.84 -4.36
C ILE A 47 3.57 12.26 -5.80
N ARG A 48 2.31 12.45 -6.17
CA ARG A 48 1.88 12.96 -7.48
C ARG A 48 0.87 14.07 -7.27
N ASN A 49 1.12 15.24 -7.84
CA ASN A 49 0.26 16.43 -7.67
C ASN A 49 -0.06 16.77 -6.20
N GLY A 50 0.92 16.58 -5.30
CA GLY A 50 0.75 16.81 -3.85
C GLY A 50 -0.04 15.72 -3.11
N GLN A 51 -0.55 14.71 -3.82
CA GLN A 51 -1.28 13.59 -3.23
C GLN A 51 -0.35 12.38 -3.02
N VAL A 52 -0.61 11.62 -1.95
CA VAL A 52 0.09 10.36 -1.65
C VAL A 52 -0.55 9.23 -2.46
N TRP A 53 0.28 8.45 -3.13
CA TRP A 53 -0.12 7.29 -3.94
C TRP A 53 0.58 6.04 -3.41
N LEU A 54 -0.22 5.12 -2.86
CA LEU A 54 0.24 3.85 -2.28
C LEU A 54 0.11 2.75 -3.36
N GLY A 55 1.22 2.43 -4.03
CA GLY A 55 1.30 1.35 -5.02
C GLY A 55 0.34 1.45 -6.23
N THR A 56 0.20 0.34 -6.96
CA THR A 56 -0.78 0.19 -8.05
C THR A 56 -2.18 0.10 -7.45
N ASN A 57 -3.00 1.13 -7.66
CA ASN A 57 -4.44 1.10 -7.42
C ASN A 57 -5.08 -0.04 -8.24
N ALA A 58 -5.07 -1.25 -7.71
CA ALA A 58 -5.69 -2.42 -8.33
C ALA A 58 -7.12 -2.66 -7.82
N TYR A 59 -7.62 -1.80 -6.93
CA TYR A 59 -9.02 -1.85 -6.52
C TYR A 59 -9.88 -1.11 -7.54
N PHE A 60 -10.50 -1.88 -8.43
CA PHE A 60 -11.47 -1.38 -9.40
C PHE A 60 -12.78 -1.10 -8.67
N PHE A 61 -13.05 0.18 -8.39
CA PHE A 61 -14.37 0.63 -7.98
C PHE A 61 -15.30 0.52 -9.19
N SER A 62 -16.24 -0.43 -9.16
CA SER A 62 -17.27 -0.51 -10.20
C SER A 62 -18.07 0.79 -10.25
N GLU A 63 -18.19 1.39 -11.43
CA GLU A 63 -18.88 2.66 -11.65
C GLU A 63 -20.33 2.56 -11.12
N GLY A 64 -20.68 3.39 -10.13
CA GLY A 64 -21.99 3.40 -9.46
C GLY A 64 -22.01 2.94 -7.99
N GLU A 65 -20.96 2.29 -7.50
CA GLU A 65 -20.86 1.79 -6.11
C GLU A 65 -20.22 2.80 -5.13
N ALA A 66 -19.89 4.01 -5.58
CA ALA A 66 -19.29 5.06 -4.74
C ALA A 66 -20.07 5.31 -3.44
N GLY A 67 -21.40 5.16 -3.49
CA GLY A 67 -22.28 5.28 -2.32
C GLY A 67 -21.99 4.24 -1.23
N ARG A 68 -21.61 3.00 -1.58
CA ARG A 68 -21.27 1.93 -0.62
C ARG A 68 -19.94 2.14 0.08
N PHE A 69 -19.00 2.83 -0.58
CA PHE A 69 -17.69 3.14 0.00
C PHE A 69 -17.66 4.44 0.81
N THR A 70 -18.77 5.20 0.86
CA THR A 70 -18.86 6.44 1.65
C THR A 70 -18.55 6.22 3.15
N GLY A 71 -18.78 5.02 3.67
CA GLY A 71 -18.47 4.64 5.05
C GLY A 71 -17.06 4.07 5.27
N ALA A 72 -16.25 3.95 4.23
CA ALA A 72 -14.90 3.40 4.34
C ALA A 72 -13.99 4.37 5.11
N GLN A 73 -13.48 3.92 6.25
CA GLN A 73 -12.51 4.68 7.05
C GLN A 73 -11.09 4.14 6.92
N TYR A 74 -10.95 2.87 6.55
CA TYR A 74 -9.65 2.25 6.35
C TYR A 74 -9.56 1.54 5.00
N GLY A 75 -8.38 1.61 4.39
CA GLY A 75 -8.01 0.74 3.27
C GLY A 75 -7.29 -0.49 3.77
N GLU A 76 -7.67 -1.66 3.26
CA GLU A 76 -6.95 -2.91 3.53
C GLU A 76 -5.87 -3.11 2.47
N PHE A 77 -4.63 -3.18 2.91
CA PHE A 77 -3.47 -3.31 2.03
C PHE A 77 -2.72 -4.61 2.29
N ARG A 78 -2.36 -5.30 1.22
CA ARG A 78 -1.31 -6.33 1.27
C ARG A 78 0.01 -5.68 0.93
N VAL A 79 0.97 -5.77 1.85
CA VAL A 79 2.29 -5.17 1.70
C VAL A 79 3.34 -6.27 1.54
N ASP A 80 4.20 -6.15 0.54
CA ASP A 80 5.39 -6.97 0.43
C ASP A 80 6.45 -6.50 1.44
N PRO A 81 6.90 -7.34 2.39
CA PRO A 81 7.81 -6.89 3.45
C PRO A 81 9.20 -6.47 2.97
N ALA A 82 9.67 -6.98 1.82
CA ALA A 82 11.01 -6.71 1.31
C ALA A 82 11.09 -5.38 0.55
N SER A 83 10.12 -5.14 -0.33
CA SER A 83 10.04 -3.95 -1.18
C SER A 83 9.23 -2.81 -0.56
N GLY A 84 8.26 -3.12 0.31
CA GLY A 84 7.26 -2.19 0.84
C GLY A 84 6.13 -1.88 -0.15
N GLU A 85 6.08 -2.55 -1.30
CA GLU A 85 5.00 -2.36 -2.27
C GLU A 85 3.66 -2.79 -1.65
N ALA A 86 2.67 -1.90 -1.72
CA ALA A 86 1.34 -2.13 -1.17
C ALA A 86 0.29 -2.22 -2.28
N VAL A 87 -0.62 -3.17 -2.16
CA VAL A 87 -1.79 -3.32 -3.03
C VAL A 87 -3.04 -3.19 -2.18
N LEU A 88 -3.92 -2.25 -2.54
CA LEU A 88 -5.24 -2.12 -1.93
C LEU A 88 -6.10 -3.31 -2.37
N VAL A 89 -6.55 -4.12 -1.41
CA VAL A 89 -7.34 -5.33 -1.65
C VAL A 89 -8.78 -5.22 -1.16
N GLY A 90 -9.09 -4.23 -0.33
CA GLY A 90 -10.43 -4.03 0.22
C GLY A 90 -10.56 -2.71 0.98
N LEU A 91 -11.77 -2.42 1.42
CA LEU A 91 -12.10 -1.28 2.27
C LEU A 91 -12.78 -1.76 3.54
N ARG A 92 -12.54 -1.06 4.65
CA ARG A 92 -13.08 -1.38 5.96
C ARG A 92 -13.81 -0.20 6.59
N ASP A 93 -14.86 -0.49 7.35
CA ASP A 93 -15.61 0.47 8.16
C ASP A 93 -14.85 0.85 9.46
N ASN A 94 -15.47 1.66 10.32
CA ASN A 94 -14.86 2.06 11.61
C ASN A 94 -14.52 0.88 12.54
N ALA A 95 -15.29 -0.20 12.42
CA ALA A 95 -15.17 -1.39 13.24
C ALA A 95 -14.28 -2.46 12.58
N LEU A 96 -13.59 -2.11 11.49
CA LEU A 96 -12.71 -2.99 10.70
C LEU A 96 -13.46 -4.10 9.94
N ASN A 97 -14.78 -3.99 9.79
CA ASN A 97 -15.55 -4.92 8.97
C ASN A 97 -15.34 -4.64 7.48
N PRO A 98 -15.31 -5.68 6.63
CA PRO A 98 -15.24 -5.51 5.18
C PRO A 98 -16.52 -4.83 4.67
N LEU A 99 -16.34 -3.87 3.75
CA LEU A 99 -17.41 -3.23 2.98
C LEU A 99 -17.61 -3.92 1.63
#